data_AF-W4LZE1-F1
#
_entry.id   AF-W4LZE1-F1
#
_cell.length_a   1.000
_cell.length_b   1.000
_cell.length_c   1.000
_cell.angle_alpha   90.00
_cell.angle_beta   90.00
_cell.angle_gamma   90.00
#
_symmetry.space_group_name_H-M   'P 1'
#
loop_
_entity.id
_entity.type
_entity.pdbx_description
1 polymer ?
#
loop_
_entity_poly.entity_id
_entity_poly.type
_entity_poly.pdbx_seq_one_letter_code
_entity_poly.pdbx_strand_id
1 'polypeptide(L)' 'SQQYYDKKRSEGKSHNQAIRALGRHLCRVIYKLLKEERNYEIRD' A
#
# COMPACT_ATOMS: atom_id res chain seq x y z
N SER A 1 -3.50 -3.67 4.42
CA SER A 1 -4.01 -3.05 3.17
C SER A 1 -5.27 -2.23 3.37
N GLN A 2 -6.29 -2.75 4.08
CA GLN A 2 -7.57 -2.04 4.34
C GLN A 2 -7.37 -0.68 5.03
N GLN A 3 -6.62 -0.65 6.13
CA GLN A 3 -6.30 0.60 6.85
C GLN A 3 -5.66 1.69 5.96
N TYR A 4 -4.76 1.30 5.04
CA TYR A 4 -4.14 2.27 4.13
C TYR A 4 -5.16 2.82 3.12
N TYR A 5 -6.03 1.97 2.59
CA TYR A 5 -7.15 2.40 1.74
C TYR A 5 -8.09 3.34 2.50
N ASP A 6 -8.49 2.99 3.72
CA ASP A 6 -9.40 3.79 4.54
C ASP A 6 -8.78 5.13 4.91
N LYS A 7 -7.49 5.16 5.24
CA LYS A 7 -6.72 6.40 5.39
C LYS A 7 -6.79 7.25 4.12
N LYS A 8 -6.66 6.64 2.93
CA LYS A 8 -6.77 7.38 1.67
C LYS A 8 -8.20 7.91 1.45
N ARG A 9 -9.22 7.18 1.87
CA ARG A 9 -10.61 7.65 1.85
C ARG A 9 -10.86 8.79 2.84
N SER A 10 -10.30 8.73 4.05
CA SER A 10 -10.41 9.79 5.06
C SER A 10 -9.64 11.06 4.67
N GLU A 11 -8.60 10.93 3.83
CA GLU A 11 -7.94 12.07 3.15
C GLU A 11 -8.81 12.72 2.06
N GLY A 12 -10.06 12.28 1.85
CA GLY A 12 -10.99 12.84 0.87
C GLY A 12 -10.83 12.31 -0.56
N LYS A 13 -9.93 11.33 -0.80
CA LYS A 13 -9.73 10.77 -2.14
C LYS A 13 -10.91 9.92 -2.57
N SER A 14 -11.33 10.05 -3.83
CA SER A 14 -12.36 9.18 -4.41
C SER A 14 -11.94 7.71 -4.36
N HIS A 15 -12.90 6.79 -4.49
CA HIS A 15 -12.62 5.35 -4.47
C HIS A 15 -11.48 4.97 -5.42
N ASN A 16 -11.55 5.37 -6.69
CA ASN A 16 -10.51 5.07 -7.68
C ASN A 16 -9.16 5.72 -7.36
N GLN A 17 -9.14 6.90 -6.73
CA GLN A 17 -7.89 7.52 -6.27
C GLN A 17 -7.28 6.74 -5.10
N ALA A 18 -8.10 6.29 -4.15
CA ALA A 18 -7.66 5.48 -3.01
C ALA A 18 -7.13 4.10 -3.45
N ILE A 19 -7.82 3.41 -4.37
CA ILE A 19 -7.38 2.14 -4.94
C ILE A 19 -6.05 2.30 -5.69
N ARG A 20 -5.91 3.34 -6.52
CA ARG A 20 -4.63 3.61 -7.22
C ARG A 20 -3.49 3.92 -6.26
N ALA A 21 -3.76 4.67 -5.19
CA ALA A 21 -2.77 4.97 -4.16
C ALA A 21 -2.35 3.71 -3.40
N LEU A 22 -3.30 2.82 -3.08
CA LEU A 22 -3.02 1.52 -2.46
C LEU A 22 -2.17 0.65 -3.41
N GLY A 23 -2.56 0.50 -4.68
CA GLY A 23 -1.81 -0.29 -5.66
C GLY A 23 -0.37 0.16 -5.81
N ARG A 24 -0.13 1.47 -5.98
CA ARG A 24 1.24 2.02 -6.05
C ARG A 24 2.05 1.76 -4.77
N HIS A 25 1.40 1.85 -3.61
CA HIS A 25 2.06 1.55 -2.34
C HIS A 25 2.49 0.08 -2.27
N LEU A 26 1.62 -0.86 -2.64
CA LEU A 26 1.93 -2.29 -2.65
C LEU A 26 3.04 -2.63 -3.65
N CYS A 27 2.98 -2.10 -4.89
CA CYS A 27 4.04 -2.29 -5.87
C CYS A 27 5.41 -1.81 -5.34
N ARG A 28 5.44 -0.65 -4.66
CA ARG A 28 6.67 -0.11 -4.07
C ARG A 28 7.20 -0.99 -2.93
N VAL A 29 6.33 -1.57 -2.12
CA VAL A 29 6.72 -2.51 -1.06
C VAL A 29 7.30 -3.78 -1.67
N ILE A 30 6.61 -4.41 -2.62
CA ILE A 30 7.09 -5.62 -3.30
C ILE A 30 8.45 -5.38 -3.97
N TYR A 31 8.59 -4.26 -4.69
CA TYR A 31 9.87 -3.90 -5.31
C TYR A 31 11.00 -3.81 -4.29
N LYS A 32 10.76 -3.20 -3.11
CA LYS A 32 11.76 -3.13 -2.05
C LYS A 32 12.10 -4.51 -1.47
N LEU A 33 11.11 -5.36 -1.23
CA LEU A 33 11.32 -6.71 -0.72
C LEU A 33 12.21 -7.53 -1.65
N LEU A 34 11.91 -7.49 -2.95
CA LEU A 34 12.70 -8.18 -3.98
C LEU A 34 14.11 -7.61 -4.07
N LYS A 35 14.26 -6.29 -4.03
CA LYS A 35 15.56 -5.62 -4.11
C LYS A 35 16.46 -5.92 -2.90
N GLU A 36 15.86 -6.09 -1.73
CA GLU A 36 16.57 -6.33 -0.46
C GLU A 36 16.68 -7.84 -0.15
N GLU A 37 16.24 -8.72 -1.06
CA GLU A 37 16.20 -10.18 -0.89
C GLU A 37 15.59 -10.62 0.46
N ARG A 38 14.57 -9.89 0.91
CA ARG A 38 13.97 -10.10 2.22
C ARG A 38 12.51 -10.51 2.10
N ASN A 39 12.11 -11.37 3.03
CA ASN A 39 10.74 -11.85 3.12
C ASN A 39 9.79 -10.76 3.63
N TYR A 40 8.52 -10.91 3.29
CA TYR A 40 7.48 -10.08 3.86
C TYR A 40 7.27 -10.44 5.33
N GLU A 41 7.13 -9.42 6.18
CA GLU A 41 6.87 -9.55 7.61
C GLU A 41 5.57 -8.84 7.95
N ILE A 42 4.70 -9.53 8.68
CA ILE A 42 3.54 -8.91 9.32
C ILE A 42 4.07 -8.17 10.54
N ARG A 43 3.85 -6.85 10.57
CA ARG A 43 4.21 -6.00 11.71
C ARG A 43 2.92 -5.66 12.46
N ASP A 44 2.90 -5.98 13.75
CA ASP A 44 1.83 -5.63 14.69
C ASP A 44 1.80 -4.13 14.99
#